data_AF-A0A7C4TCH1-F1
#
_entry.id   AF-A0A7C4TCH1-F1
#
_cell.length_a   1.000
_cell.length_b   1.000
_cell.length_c   1.000
_cell.angle_alpha   90.00
_cell.angle_beta   90.00
_cell.angle_gamma   90.00
#
_symmetry.space_group_name_H-M   'P 1'
#
loop_
_entity.id
_entity.type
_entity.pdbx_description
1 polymer ?
#
loop_
_entity_poly.entity_id
_entity_poly.type
_entity_poly.pdbx_seq_one_letter_code
_entity_poly.pdbx_strand_id
1 'polypeptide(L)'
;GYVAGIYAKSDTERGVHKAPANEVVRGAVGLEYPVTDGEQEVLNPAGVNAIRVFPGRGIRVWGARTISSDPHLRYVHKRRFLMFVEESIAEGTQWAVFEPNDERLWAKIIRSATGFLRRQWLEGALFGKTEEEAFFVKCDEETNPPEVRQAGQVVTVIGVNIVETAEFVIFRVGQWDGGRSITELV
;
A
#
# COMPACT_ATOMS: atom_id res chain seq x y z
N GLY A 1 14.41 -5.27 -16.37
CA GLY A 1 14.62 -3.82 -16.10
C GLY A 1 13.32 -3.03 -16.01
N TYR A 2 12.48 -3.06 -17.05
CA TYR A 2 11.31 -2.16 -17.18
C TYR A 2 10.40 -2.06 -15.94
N VAL A 3 9.98 -3.19 -15.35
CA VAL A 3 9.07 -3.17 -14.18
C VAL A 3 9.71 -2.50 -12.96
N ALA A 4 10.99 -2.74 -12.71
CA ALA A 4 11.72 -2.06 -11.62
C ALA A 4 11.79 -0.54 -11.85
N GLY A 5 12.00 -0.10 -13.09
CA GLY A 5 11.92 1.32 -13.44
C GLY A 5 10.53 1.91 -13.25
N ILE A 6 9.47 1.16 -13.55
CA ILE A 6 8.08 1.55 -13.28
C ILE A 6 7.84 1.70 -11.78
N TYR A 7 8.38 0.81 -10.94
CA TYR A 7 8.28 0.94 -9.49
C TYR A 7 8.93 2.23 -9.03
N ALA A 8 10.19 2.49 -9.39
CA ALA A 8 10.89 3.70 -9.00
C ALA A 8 10.16 4.98 -9.44
N LYS A 9 9.69 5.03 -10.70
CA LYS A 9 8.91 6.14 -11.23
C LYS A 9 7.59 6.33 -10.46
N SER A 10 6.83 5.26 -10.30
CA SER A 10 5.52 5.30 -9.64
C SER A 10 5.65 5.79 -8.20
N ASP A 11 6.63 5.29 -7.47
CA ASP A 11 6.86 5.70 -6.08
C ASP A 11 7.26 7.18 -5.98
N THR A 12 8.13 7.64 -6.89
CA THR A 12 8.60 9.04 -6.90
C THR A 12 7.48 10.01 -7.27
N GLU A 13 6.65 9.67 -8.25
CA GLU A 13 5.61 10.57 -8.77
C GLU A 13 4.30 10.52 -7.97
N ARG A 14 3.99 9.39 -7.34
CA ARG A 14 2.66 9.09 -6.78
C ARG A 14 2.68 8.48 -5.38
N GLY A 15 3.86 8.15 -4.85
CA GLY A 15 4.02 7.47 -3.57
C GLY A 15 3.91 5.93 -3.69
N VAL A 16 4.55 5.25 -2.73
CA VAL A 16 4.66 3.77 -2.68
C VAL A 16 3.29 3.09 -2.52
N HIS A 17 2.33 3.79 -1.91
CA HIS A 17 0.97 3.31 -1.69
C HIS A 17 0.17 3.12 -3.00
N LYS A 18 0.56 3.77 -4.09
CA LYS A 18 -0.12 3.65 -5.38
C LYS A 18 0.32 2.38 -6.12
N ALA A 19 -0.64 1.61 -6.61
CA ALA A 19 -0.40 0.42 -7.42
C ALA A 19 0.47 0.71 -8.65
N PRO A 20 1.60 0.01 -8.88
CA PRO A 20 2.42 0.16 -10.08
C PRO A 20 1.83 -0.60 -11.30
N ALA A 21 0.50 -0.56 -11.45
CA ALA A 21 -0.25 -1.11 -12.57
C ALA A 21 -0.89 0.01 -13.40
N ASN A 22 -1.38 -0.33 -14.60
CA ASN A 22 -1.85 0.62 -15.60
C ASN A 22 -0.77 1.64 -16.02
N GLU A 23 0.51 1.35 -15.76
CA GLU A 23 1.66 2.16 -16.16
C GLU A 23 2.15 1.75 -17.54
N VAL A 24 2.49 2.74 -18.37
CA VAL A 24 3.06 2.51 -19.71
C VAL A 24 4.49 2.00 -19.60
N VAL A 25 4.78 0.90 -20.29
CA VAL A 25 6.14 0.36 -20.44
C VAL A 25 6.89 1.19 -21.49
N ARG A 26 7.45 2.33 -21.07
CA ARG A 26 8.17 3.25 -21.95
C ARG A 26 9.33 2.55 -22.65
N GLY A 27 9.46 2.71 -23.97
CA GLY A 27 10.52 2.11 -24.78
C GLY A 27 10.24 0.69 -25.27
N ALA A 28 9.17 0.03 -24.79
CA ALA A 28 8.76 -1.25 -25.34
C ALA A 28 8.12 -1.06 -26.73
N VAL A 29 8.58 -1.84 -27.71
CA VAL A 29 8.09 -1.81 -29.10
C VAL A 29 7.10 -2.93 -29.40
N GLY A 30 7.04 -3.95 -28.54
CA GLY A 30 6.18 -5.11 -28.71
C GLY A 30 6.26 -6.05 -27.51
N LEU A 31 5.37 -7.04 -27.50
CA LEU A 31 5.40 -8.18 -26.59
C LEU A 31 5.61 -9.45 -27.42
N GLU A 32 6.40 -10.38 -26.90
CA GLU A 32 6.60 -11.68 -27.53
C GLU A 32 5.31 -12.51 -27.52
N TYR A 33 4.57 -12.45 -26.41
CA TYR A 33 3.30 -13.15 -26.24
C TYR A 33 2.18 -12.16 -25.92
N PRO A 34 1.15 -12.05 -26.78
CA PRO A 34 -0.04 -11.28 -26.45
C PRO A 34 -0.93 -12.07 -25.47
N VAL A 35 -1.20 -11.49 -24.30
CA VAL A 35 -2.12 -12.07 -23.31
C VAL A 35 -3.54 -11.55 -23.54
N THR A 36 -4.47 -12.47 -23.75
CA THR A 36 -5.92 -12.20 -23.89
C THR A 36 -6.59 -11.97 -22.53
N ASP A 37 -7.83 -11.47 -22.55
CA ASP A 37 -8.60 -11.30 -21.30
C ASP A 37 -8.86 -12.64 -20.60
N GLY A 38 -9.24 -13.68 -21.34
CA GLY A 38 -9.52 -15.01 -20.78
C GLY A 38 -8.28 -15.68 -20.17
N GLU A 39 -7.10 -15.53 -20.78
CA GLU A 39 -5.85 -16.00 -20.17
C GLU A 39 -5.53 -15.23 -18.88
N GLN A 40 -5.76 -13.91 -18.88
CA GLN A 40 -5.54 -13.11 -17.69
C GLN A 40 -6.48 -13.50 -16.54
N GLU A 41 -7.72 -13.89 -16.82
CA GLU A 41 -8.66 -14.39 -15.80
C GLU A 41 -8.12 -15.63 -15.08
N VAL A 42 -7.32 -16.46 -15.76
CA VAL A 42 -6.64 -17.63 -15.17
C VAL A 42 -5.35 -17.22 -14.43
N LEU A 43 -4.60 -16.26 -14.97
CA LEU A 43 -3.31 -15.81 -14.41
C LEU A 43 -3.46 -14.95 -13.13
N ASN A 44 -4.48 -14.10 -13.07
CA ASN A 44 -4.70 -13.17 -11.94
C ASN A 44 -4.89 -13.91 -10.59
N PRO A 45 -5.69 -14.98 -10.48
CA PRO A 45 -5.78 -15.79 -9.26
C PRO A 45 -4.45 -16.41 -8.82
N ALA A 46 -3.56 -16.72 -9.77
CA ALA A 46 -2.22 -17.28 -9.50
C ALA A 46 -1.18 -16.20 -9.13
N GLY A 47 -1.57 -14.92 -9.03
CA GLY A 47 -0.66 -13.83 -8.71
C GLY A 47 0.27 -13.42 -9.86
N VAL A 48 -0.02 -13.86 -11.10
CA VAL A 48 0.77 -13.52 -12.28
C VAL A 48 0.24 -12.23 -12.89
N ASN A 49 1.05 -11.18 -12.85
CA ASN A 49 0.69 -9.86 -13.39
C ASN A 49 1.09 -9.77 -14.87
N ALA A 50 0.10 -9.74 -15.77
CA ALA A 50 0.34 -9.64 -17.20
C ALA A 50 0.85 -8.25 -17.62
N ILE A 51 1.66 -8.20 -18.67
CA ILE A 51 1.95 -6.99 -19.44
C ILE A 51 1.16 -7.10 -20.74
N ARG A 52 0.35 -6.09 -21.08
CA ARG A 52 -0.62 -6.17 -22.17
C ARG A 52 -0.59 -4.97 -23.09
N VAL A 53 -0.94 -5.19 -24.34
CA VAL A 53 -1.10 -4.12 -25.35
C VAL A 53 -2.54 -3.66 -25.34
N PHE A 54 -2.75 -2.36 -25.17
CA PHE A 54 -4.07 -1.74 -25.30
C PHE A 54 -4.08 -0.76 -26.48
N PRO A 55 -4.97 -0.94 -27.47
CA PRO A 55 -5.10 0.00 -28.59
C PRO A 55 -5.26 1.44 -28.10
N GLY A 56 -4.48 2.37 -28.67
CA GLY A 56 -4.48 3.79 -28.28
C GLY A 56 -3.88 4.11 -26.90
N ARG A 57 -3.53 3.09 -26.11
CA ARG A 57 -3.05 3.22 -24.73
C ARG A 57 -1.63 2.69 -24.52
N GLY A 58 -1.11 1.91 -25.48
CA GLY A 58 0.24 1.36 -25.48
C GLY A 58 0.38 0.06 -24.69
N ILE A 59 1.63 -0.37 -24.48
CA ILE A 59 1.99 -1.54 -23.68
C ILE A 59 1.98 -1.14 -22.20
N ARG A 60 1.24 -1.87 -21.36
CA ARG A 60 1.06 -1.54 -19.94
C ARG A 60 1.27 -2.73 -19.03
N VAL A 61 1.83 -2.47 -17.84
CA VAL A 61 1.73 -3.41 -16.71
C VAL A 61 0.28 -3.46 -16.27
N TRP A 62 -0.34 -4.63 -16.27
CA TRP A 62 -1.78 -4.79 -16.11
C TRP A 62 -2.16 -5.71 -14.94
N GLY A 63 -1.41 -5.62 -13.85
CA GLY A 63 -1.68 -6.31 -12.60
C GLY A 63 -0.77 -5.79 -11.49
N ALA A 64 -1.22 -5.91 -10.24
CA ALA A 64 -0.45 -5.53 -9.06
C ALA A 64 -0.60 -6.55 -7.92
N ARG A 65 -0.87 -7.83 -8.23
CA ARG A 65 -1.02 -8.90 -7.24
C ARG A 65 0.33 -9.46 -6.80
N THR A 66 0.40 -9.92 -5.56
CA THR A 66 1.50 -10.73 -5.05
C THR A 66 1.17 -12.21 -5.22
N ILE A 67 2.13 -13.09 -4.88
CA ILE A 67 1.91 -14.53 -4.76
C ILE A 67 1.44 -14.94 -3.35
N SER A 68 1.13 -13.98 -2.48
CA SER A 68 0.71 -14.25 -1.11
C SER A 68 -0.70 -14.83 -1.06
N SER A 69 -0.93 -15.79 -0.17
CA SER A 69 -2.26 -16.27 0.18
C SER A 69 -2.97 -15.36 1.19
N ASP A 70 -2.24 -14.47 1.87
CA ASP A 70 -2.80 -13.50 2.81
C ASP A 70 -3.58 -12.39 2.05
N PRO A 71 -4.90 -12.24 2.28
CA PRO A 71 -5.70 -11.20 1.66
C PRO A 71 -5.19 -9.77 1.91
N HIS A 72 -4.55 -9.50 3.06
CA HIS A 72 -4.01 -8.18 3.38
C HIS A 72 -2.76 -7.85 2.55
N LEU A 73 -2.01 -8.88 2.14
CA LEU A 73 -0.81 -8.76 1.31
C LEU A 73 -1.07 -9.10 -0.16
N ARG A 74 -2.34 -9.20 -0.58
CA ARG A 74 -2.73 -9.54 -1.96
C ARG A 74 -2.10 -8.61 -3.00
N TYR A 75 -1.87 -7.33 -2.67
CA TYR A 75 -1.36 -6.35 -3.63
C TYR A 75 0.06 -5.88 -3.32
N VAL A 76 0.84 -5.72 -4.38
CA VAL A 76 2.26 -5.33 -4.35
C VAL A 76 2.46 -3.99 -3.65
N HIS A 77 1.64 -2.98 -3.97
CA HIS A 77 1.78 -1.66 -3.35
C HIS A 77 1.54 -1.68 -1.85
N LYS A 78 0.58 -2.49 -1.35
CA LYS A 78 0.38 -2.67 0.09
C LYS A 78 1.59 -3.28 0.76
N ARG A 79 2.12 -4.38 0.20
CA ARG A 79 3.32 -5.03 0.77
C ARG A 79 4.53 -4.09 0.75
N ARG A 80 4.74 -3.37 -0.35
CA ARG A 80 5.84 -2.41 -0.50
C ARG A 80 5.68 -1.22 0.44
N PHE A 81 4.45 -0.73 0.63
CA PHE A 81 4.19 0.37 1.55
C PHE A 81 4.46 -0.03 3.00
N LEU A 82 4.09 -1.25 3.43
CA LEU A 82 4.45 -1.76 4.75
C LEU A 82 5.97 -1.84 4.94
N MET A 83 6.71 -2.36 3.95
CA MET A 83 8.18 -2.38 4.01
C MET A 83 8.78 -0.98 4.06
N PHE A 84 8.21 -0.03 3.30
CA PHE A 84 8.64 1.37 3.32
C PHE A 84 8.42 2.02 4.69
N VAL A 85 7.26 1.76 5.33
CA VAL A 85 6.96 2.25 6.68
C VAL A 85 7.93 1.66 7.70
N GLU A 86 8.16 0.34 7.65
CA GLU A 86 9.07 -0.38 8.53
C GLU A 86 10.50 0.18 8.44
N GLU A 87 11.06 0.26 7.23
CA GLU A 87 12.42 0.76 7.00
C GLU A 87 12.55 2.24 7.39
N SER A 88 11.59 3.09 6.98
CA SER A 88 11.65 4.53 7.28
C SER A 88 11.61 4.82 8.78
N ILE A 89 10.83 4.04 9.54
CA ILE A 89 10.76 4.19 10.99
C ILE A 89 12.03 3.63 11.63
N ALA A 90 12.53 2.48 11.19
CA ALA A 90 13.79 1.91 11.68
C ALA A 90 14.98 2.86 11.47
N GLU A 91 15.13 3.43 10.28
CA GLU A 91 16.15 4.44 9.97
C GLU A 91 15.95 5.72 10.79
N GLY A 92 14.71 6.23 10.84
CA GLY A 92 14.36 7.44 11.57
C GLY A 92 14.45 7.35 13.10
N THR A 93 14.58 6.13 13.64
CA THR A 93 14.67 5.86 15.08
C THR A 93 15.99 5.23 15.53
N GLN A 94 17.03 5.22 14.68
CA GLN A 94 18.37 4.71 15.04
C GLN A 94 18.98 5.36 16.29
N TRP A 95 18.60 6.61 16.59
CA TRP A 95 19.02 7.31 17.81
C TRP A 95 18.51 6.67 19.11
N ALA A 96 17.52 5.77 19.06
CA ALA A 96 16.99 5.08 20.24
C ALA A 96 17.91 3.96 20.74
N VAL A 97 18.85 3.51 19.91
CA VAL A 97 19.77 2.42 20.27
C VAL A 97 20.68 2.88 21.41
N PHE A 98 20.78 2.05 22.46
CA PHE A 98 21.52 2.33 23.71
C PHE A 98 20.97 3.48 24.59
N GLU A 99 19.80 4.03 24.29
CA GLU A 99 19.12 4.95 25.21
C GLU A 99 18.52 4.19 26.41
N PRO A 100 18.35 4.85 27.57
CA PRO A 100 17.64 4.26 28.72
C PRO A 100 16.22 3.83 28.33
N ASN A 101 15.88 2.56 28.59
CA ASN A 101 14.57 1.99 28.27
C ASN A 101 13.51 2.38 29.31
N ASP A 102 13.02 3.61 29.19
CA ASP A 102 12.02 4.22 30.06
C ASP A 102 10.88 4.90 29.28
N GLU A 103 9.88 5.41 30.00
CA GLU A 103 8.74 6.12 29.42
C GLU A 103 9.14 7.32 28.55
N ARG A 104 10.30 7.95 28.83
CA ARG A 104 10.78 9.09 28.03
C ARG A 104 11.25 8.63 26.66
N LEU A 105 11.98 7.51 26.58
CA LEU A 105 12.36 6.89 25.32
C LEU A 105 11.12 6.51 24.50
N TRP A 106 10.17 5.82 25.14
CA TRP A 106 8.94 5.39 24.47
C TRP A 106 8.15 6.57 23.90
N ALA A 107 7.99 7.64 24.68
CA ALA A 107 7.33 8.85 24.21
C ALA A 107 8.07 9.53 23.05
N LYS A 108 9.41 9.49 23.01
CA LYS A 108 10.19 9.98 21.86
C LYS A 108 9.94 9.11 20.62
N ILE A 109 9.94 7.78 20.76
CA ILE A 109 9.67 6.85 19.65
C ILE A 109 8.28 7.09 19.08
N ILE A 110 7.26 7.16 19.96
CA ILE A 110 5.87 7.45 19.56
C ILE A 110 5.80 8.75 18.76
N ARG A 111 6.40 9.85 19.27
CA ARG A 111 6.39 11.13 18.55
C ARG A 111 7.03 11.05 17.17
N SER A 112 8.16 10.36 17.04
CA SER A 112 8.86 10.21 15.75
C SER A 112 8.05 9.39 14.74
N ALA A 113 7.54 8.22 15.16
CA ALA A 113 6.73 7.35 14.31
C ALA A 113 5.41 8.01 13.91
N THR A 114 4.70 8.64 14.86
CA THR A 114 3.48 9.40 14.58
C THR A 114 3.72 10.55 13.62
N GLY A 115 4.83 11.29 13.78
CA GLY A 115 5.19 12.37 12.86
C GLY A 115 5.40 11.89 11.42
N PHE A 116 6.00 10.71 11.24
CA PHE A 116 6.15 10.09 9.92
C PHE A 116 4.79 9.63 9.34
N LEU A 117 4.01 8.87 10.10
CA LEU A 117 2.73 8.33 9.66
C LEU A 117 1.70 9.44 9.36
N ARG A 118 1.71 10.54 10.12
CA ARG A 118 0.90 11.73 9.84
C ARG A 118 1.22 12.31 8.46
N ARG A 119 2.50 12.40 8.06
CA ARG A 119 2.85 12.86 6.70
C ARG A 119 2.28 11.92 5.64
N GLN A 120 2.41 10.61 5.85
CA GLN A 120 1.87 9.62 4.92
C GLN A 120 0.33 9.70 4.81
N TRP A 121 -0.37 9.96 5.91
CA TRP A 121 -1.81 10.19 5.90
C TRP A 121 -2.19 11.47 5.13
N LEU A 122 -1.51 12.59 5.39
CA LEU A 122 -1.75 13.85 4.66
C LEU A 122 -1.46 13.75 3.16
N GLU A 123 -0.54 12.88 2.77
CA GLU A 123 -0.22 12.54 1.36
C GLU A 123 -1.23 11.56 0.73
N GLY A 124 -2.23 11.10 1.48
CA GLY A 124 -3.29 10.21 0.99
C GLY A 124 -2.90 8.73 0.95
N ALA A 125 -1.77 8.34 1.55
CA ALA A 125 -1.34 6.95 1.59
C ALA A 125 -2.16 6.10 2.57
N LEU A 126 -2.66 6.74 3.63
CA LEU A 126 -3.47 6.11 4.66
C LEU A 126 -4.93 6.56 4.56
N PHE A 127 -5.85 5.64 4.81
CA PHE A 127 -7.29 5.85 4.78
C PHE A 127 -7.84 6.13 6.19
N GLY A 128 -8.59 7.21 6.34
CA GLY A 128 -9.21 7.61 7.60
C GLY A 128 -9.51 9.11 7.58
N LYS A 129 -10.60 9.53 8.23
CA LYS A 129 -10.95 10.95 8.39
C LYS A 129 -10.14 11.62 9.51
N THR A 130 -9.66 10.84 10.46
CA THR A 130 -8.76 11.27 11.53
C THR A 130 -7.51 10.39 11.56
N GLU A 131 -6.49 10.83 12.30
CA GLU A 131 -5.27 10.06 12.47
C GLU A 131 -5.54 8.71 13.15
N GLU A 132 -6.45 8.68 14.12
CA GLU A 132 -6.81 7.49 14.88
C GLU A 132 -7.55 6.44 14.03
N GLU A 133 -8.26 6.87 12.97
CA GLU A 133 -8.84 5.97 11.97
C GLU A 133 -7.78 5.45 10.97
N ALA A 134 -6.71 6.21 10.77
CA ALA A 134 -5.69 5.96 9.76
C ALA A 134 -4.50 5.12 10.28
N PHE A 135 -4.07 5.34 11.53
CA PHE A 135 -2.96 4.61 12.13
C PHE A 135 -2.95 4.72 13.66
N PHE A 136 -2.17 3.85 14.30
CA PHE A 136 -1.81 4.00 15.71
C PHE A 136 -0.35 3.62 15.95
N VAL A 137 0.23 4.17 17.01
CA VAL A 137 1.57 3.82 17.52
C VAL A 137 1.47 3.58 19.00
N LYS A 138 1.86 2.38 19.46
CA LYS A 138 1.83 1.98 20.86
C LYS A 138 3.23 1.56 21.30
N CYS A 139 3.77 2.27 22.29
CA CYS A 139 5.01 1.93 22.98
C CYS A 139 4.82 2.31 24.44
N ASP A 140 4.46 1.36 25.27
CA ASP A 140 4.11 1.60 26.68
C ASP A 140 4.51 0.39 27.53
N GLU A 141 4.08 0.39 28.80
CA GLU A 141 4.36 -0.69 29.75
C GLU A 141 3.76 -2.02 29.32
N GLU A 142 2.64 -2.02 28.59
CA GLU A 142 2.01 -3.25 28.10
C GLU A 142 2.84 -3.90 26.98
N THR A 143 3.44 -3.08 26.10
CA THR A 143 4.35 -3.60 25.06
C THR A 143 5.77 -3.81 25.57
N ASN A 144 6.16 -3.17 26.68
CA ASN A 144 7.51 -3.22 27.26
C ASN A 144 7.51 -3.62 28.74
N PRO A 145 7.00 -4.82 29.09
CA PRO A 145 7.04 -5.32 30.45
C PRO A 145 8.49 -5.56 30.91
N PRO A 146 8.74 -5.75 32.23
CA PRO A 146 10.09 -5.89 32.78
C PRO A 146 10.99 -6.90 32.06
N GLU A 147 10.44 -8.04 31.63
CA GLU A 147 11.15 -9.09 30.90
C GLU A 147 11.69 -8.63 29.54
N VAL A 148 10.89 -7.86 28.77
CA VAL A 148 11.30 -7.29 27.48
C VAL A 148 12.41 -6.26 27.69
N ARG A 149 12.26 -5.41 28.71
CA ARG A 149 13.27 -4.41 29.05
C ARG A 149 14.57 -5.01 29.53
N GLN A 150 14.51 -6.04 30.38
CA GLN A 150 15.69 -6.76 30.88
C GLN A 150 16.42 -7.51 29.76
N ALA A 151 15.70 -7.92 28.71
CA ALA A 151 16.30 -8.45 27.48
C ALA A 151 16.92 -7.37 26.58
N GLY A 152 16.88 -6.09 26.98
CA GLY A 152 17.43 -4.97 26.21
C GLY A 152 16.58 -4.58 25.00
N GLN A 153 15.31 -4.97 24.97
CA GLN A 153 14.40 -4.72 23.85
C GLN A 153 13.45 -3.56 24.13
N VAL A 154 13.14 -2.81 23.08
CA VAL A 154 12.01 -1.86 23.07
C VAL A 154 11.07 -2.31 21.96
N VAL A 155 9.83 -2.63 22.31
CA VAL A 155 8.79 -3.08 21.38
C VAL A 155 7.79 -1.95 21.17
N THR A 156 7.59 -1.58 19.92
CA THR A 156 6.58 -0.63 19.47
C THR A 156 5.65 -1.33 18.49
N VAL A 157 4.35 -1.28 18.77
CA VAL A 157 3.30 -1.83 17.89
C VAL A 157 2.72 -0.70 17.06
N ILE A 158 2.71 -0.89 15.73
CA ILE A 158 2.23 0.10 14.77
C ILE A 158 1.16 -0.55 13.91
N GLY A 159 -0.01 0.08 13.83
CA GLY A 159 -1.05 -0.28 12.88
C GLY A 159 -1.24 0.83 11.86
N VAL A 160 -1.46 0.46 10.60
CA VAL A 160 -1.74 1.39 9.50
C VAL A 160 -2.93 0.90 8.67
N ASN A 161 -3.77 1.83 8.24
CA ASN A 161 -4.89 1.59 7.35
C ASN A 161 -4.54 2.12 5.96
N ILE A 162 -4.00 1.27 5.09
CA ILE A 162 -3.50 1.68 3.76
C ILE A 162 -4.68 1.86 2.81
N VAL A 163 -4.64 2.91 1.99
CA VAL A 163 -5.68 3.16 0.97
C VAL A 163 -5.86 1.96 0.01
N GLU A 164 -7.13 1.64 -0.27
CA GLU A 164 -7.49 0.57 -1.20
C GLU A 164 -7.39 1.02 -2.67
N THR A 165 -7.04 0.09 -3.55
CA THR A 165 -7.06 0.32 -5.00
C THR A 165 -8.36 -0.18 -5.61
N ALA A 166 -8.97 0.62 -6.50
CA ALA A 166 -10.07 0.16 -7.33
C ALA A 166 -9.56 -0.75 -8.47
N GLU A 167 -9.75 -2.06 -8.34
CA GLU A 167 -9.45 -3.05 -9.41
C GLU A 167 -10.53 -3.06 -10.51
N PHE A 168 -11.78 -2.78 -10.12
CA PHE A 168 -12.93 -2.73 -11.02
C PHE A 168 -13.70 -1.43 -10.81
N VAL A 169 -14.12 -0.81 -11.90
CA VAL A 169 -15.04 0.34 -11.88
C VAL A 169 -16.33 -0.11 -12.55
N ILE A 170 -17.38 -0.27 -11.75
CA ILE A 170 -18.69 -0.73 -12.22
C ILE A 170 -19.60 0.48 -12.37
N PHE A 171 -19.97 0.81 -13.61
CA PHE A 171 -21.01 1.80 -13.89
C PHE A 171 -22.35 1.08 -14.03
N ARG A 172 -23.36 1.53 -13.26
CA ARG A 172 -24.74 1.11 -13.43
C ARG A 172 -25.52 2.28 -14.04
N VAL A 173 -26.02 2.09 -15.25
CA VAL A 173 -26.73 3.14 -16.00
C VAL A 173 -28.17 2.69 -16.20
N GLY A 174 -29.13 3.51 -15.76
CA GLY A 174 -30.56 3.31 -15.96
C GLY A 174 -31.18 4.54 -16.62
N GLN A 175 -32.26 4.34 -17.37
CA GLN A 175 -33.05 5.43 -17.90
C GLN A 175 -33.86 6.07 -16.76
N TRP A 176 -33.77 7.39 -16.63
CA TRP A 176 -34.48 8.16 -15.61
C TRP A 176 -35.51 9.07 -16.26
N ASP A 177 -36.79 8.88 -15.96
CA ASP A 177 -37.91 9.62 -16.57
C ASP A 177 -38.09 11.04 -15.98
N GLY A 178 -37.08 11.58 -15.28
CA GLY A 178 -37.08 12.96 -14.76
C GLY A 178 -37.84 13.19 -13.44
N GLY A 179 -38.27 12.13 -12.74
CA GLY A 179 -38.99 12.21 -11.45
C GLY A 179 -38.12 11.89 -10.21
N ARG A 180 -38.50 12.33 -8.99
CA ARG A 180 -37.72 12.16 -7.75
C ARG A 180 -37.64 10.73 -7.16
N SER A 181 -37.66 9.65 -7.95
CA SER A 181 -37.45 8.29 -7.42
C SER A 181 -36.84 7.33 -8.45
N ILE A 182 -35.93 6.47 -7.94
CA ILE A 182 -35.24 5.39 -8.67
C ILE A 182 -36.00 4.09 -8.38
N THR A 183 -36.39 3.35 -9.42
CA THR A 183 -36.77 1.93 -9.32
C THR A 183 -35.56 1.11 -9.75
N GLU A 184 -35.03 0.27 -8.87
CA GLU A 184 -33.93 -0.64 -9.21
C GLU A 184 -34.42 -1.69 -10.23
N LEU A 185 -33.62 -1.92 -11.28
CA LEU A 185 -33.68 -3.15 -12.06
C LEU A 185 -32.72 -4.14 -11.42
N VAL A 186 -33.26 -5.28 -10.97
CA VAL A 186 -32.55 -6.42 -10.37
C VAL A 186 -31.59 -7.04 -11.37
#